data_AF-A0A629YDX1-F1
#
_entry.id   AF-A0A629YDX1-F1
#
_cell.length_a   1.000
_cell.length_b   1.000
_cell.length_c   1.000
_cell.angle_alpha   90.00
_cell.angle_beta   90.00
_cell.angle_gamma   90.00
#
_symmetry.space_group_name_H-M   'P 1'
#
loop_
_entity.id
_entity.type
_entity.pdbx_description
1 polymer ?
#
loop_
_entity_poly.entity_id
_entity_poly.type
_entity_poly.pdbx_seq_one_letter_code
_entity_poly.pdbx_strand_id
1 'polypeptide(L)'
;MKVYKYRGGNKSILKRDLRSLYNNEIYSAPFNLLNDIFEARFTINENHFALSQMRSVIKEQDLKKINASTLKVLREYADNVNEFGIYSLSKTFEDELLWAYYADSHRGFCLEYELDELMEYRMRDELVIPVDYQEKMPCITDIDLLDFFESKKMAGNLNRKMIGTKSLRWKHEDEVRIVTGQSGLYKYKPSSL
;
A
#
# COMPACT_ATOMS: atom_id res chain seq x y z
N MET A 1 -0.76 6.11 18.41
CA MET A 1 -1.52 7.06 17.53
C MET A 1 -2.83 6.39 17.16
N LYS A 2 -3.94 7.13 17.18
CA LYS A 2 -5.26 6.59 16.82
C LYS A 2 -5.45 6.48 15.31
N VAL A 3 -6.00 5.35 14.88
CA VAL A 3 -6.31 5.05 13.48
C VAL A 3 -7.62 4.29 13.37
N TYR A 4 -8.30 4.43 12.23
CA TYR A 4 -9.71 4.16 12.10
C TYR A 4 -10.01 3.21 10.95
N LYS A 5 -10.89 2.24 11.21
CA LYS A 5 -11.41 1.32 10.19
C LYS A 5 -12.93 1.36 10.15
N TYR A 6 -13.44 1.93 9.06
CA TYR A 6 -14.86 1.95 8.73
C TYR A 6 -15.33 0.56 8.28
N ARG A 7 -16.50 0.15 8.78
CA ARG A 7 -17.14 -1.12 8.50
C ARG A 7 -18.62 -0.92 8.28
N GLY A 8 -19.18 -1.63 7.30
CA GLY A 8 -20.60 -1.61 7.01
C GLY A 8 -20.93 -2.58 5.88
N GLY A 9 -22.20 -2.93 5.76
CA GLY A 9 -22.72 -3.63 4.61
C GLY A 9 -23.91 -4.49 4.97
N ASN A 10 -24.22 -5.44 4.09
CA ASN A 10 -25.30 -6.39 4.33
C ASN A 10 -25.00 -7.33 5.53
N LYS A 11 -25.99 -8.15 5.89
CA LYS A 11 -25.90 -9.07 7.04
C LYS A 11 -24.72 -10.04 6.97
N SER A 12 -24.27 -10.46 5.78
CA SER A 12 -23.15 -11.40 5.67
C SER A 12 -21.80 -10.73 5.92
N ILE A 13 -21.62 -9.50 5.41
CA ILE A 13 -20.44 -8.67 5.69
C ILE A 13 -20.36 -8.36 7.18
N LEU A 14 -21.46 -7.88 7.78
CA LEU A 14 -21.51 -7.60 9.21
C LEU A 14 -21.16 -8.82 10.05
N LYS A 15 -21.71 -10.00 9.72
CA LYS A 15 -21.40 -11.25 10.42
C LYS A 15 -19.91 -11.61 10.33
N ARG A 16 -19.28 -11.40 9.17
CA ARG A 16 -17.84 -11.62 8.99
C ARG A 16 -17.05 -10.66 9.88
N ASP A 17 -17.37 -9.38 9.85
CA ASP A 17 -16.61 -8.36 10.59
C ASP A 17 -16.74 -8.54 12.10
N LEU A 18 -17.93 -8.87 12.60
CA LEU A 18 -18.14 -9.21 14.01
C LEU A 18 -17.38 -10.47 14.43
N ARG A 19 -17.26 -11.47 13.55
CA ARG A 19 -16.44 -12.66 13.81
C ARG A 19 -14.96 -12.31 13.89
N SER A 20 -14.46 -11.46 12.99
CA SER A 20 -13.08 -10.98 13.03
C SER A 20 -12.80 -10.22 14.32
N LEU A 21 -13.71 -9.35 14.77
CA LEU A 21 -13.61 -8.67 16.06
C LEU A 21 -13.59 -9.64 17.24
N TYR A 22 -14.53 -10.58 17.30
CA TYR A 22 -14.58 -11.60 18.36
C TYR A 22 -13.27 -12.41 18.43
N ASN A 23 -12.65 -12.66 17.28
CA ASN A 23 -11.40 -13.39 17.18
C ASN A 23 -10.14 -12.51 17.37
N ASN A 24 -10.26 -11.19 17.48
CA ASN A 24 -9.15 -10.23 17.44
C ASN A 24 -8.31 -10.38 16.16
N GLU A 25 -8.98 -10.35 15.02
CA GLU A 25 -8.40 -10.51 13.69
C GLU A 25 -8.66 -9.29 12.80
N ILE A 26 -7.65 -8.84 12.08
CA ILE A 26 -7.81 -7.99 10.91
C ILE A 26 -7.67 -8.82 9.64
N TYR A 27 -8.34 -8.38 8.57
CA TYR A 27 -8.16 -8.94 7.24
C TYR A 27 -7.32 -7.97 6.40
N SER A 28 -6.09 -8.38 6.10
CA SER A 28 -5.18 -7.69 5.19
C SER A 28 -5.51 -8.11 3.75
N ALA A 29 -6.06 -7.19 2.96
CA ALA A 29 -6.59 -7.47 1.64
C ALA A 29 -5.47 -7.58 0.60
N PRO A 30 -5.57 -8.44 -0.41
CA PRO A 30 -4.60 -8.44 -1.50
C PRO A 30 -4.63 -7.08 -2.21
N PHE A 31 -3.44 -6.62 -2.59
CA PHE A 31 -3.23 -5.27 -3.11
C PHE A 31 -4.11 -4.96 -4.35
N ASN A 32 -4.39 -5.95 -5.19
CA ASN A 32 -5.19 -5.81 -6.41
C ASN A 32 -6.70 -5.56 -6.19
N LEU A 33 -7.19 -5.65 -4.94
CA LEU A 33 -8.59 -5.37 -4.58
C LEU A 33 -8.81 -3.95 -4.04
N LEU A 34 -7.76 -3.15 -3.97
CA LEU A 34 -7.86 -1.75 -3.57
C LEU A 34 -8.50 -0.88 -4.67
N ASN A 35 -8.91 0.33 -4.32
CA ASN A 35 -9.90 1.11 -5.06
C ASN A 35 -9.35 2.29 -5.90
N ASP A 36 -8.06 2.57 -5.85
CA ASP A 36 -7.45 3.70 -6.55
C ASP A 36 -6.74 3.32 -7.85
N ILE A 37 -6.73 4.27 -8.78
CA ILE A 37 -6.12 4.10 -10.10
C ILE A 37 -4.59 4.09 -10.07
N PHE A 38 -3.94 4.55 -8.99
CA PHE A 38 -2.47 4.54 -8.88
C PHE A 38 -1.95 3.24 -8.25
N GLU A 39 -2.82 2.43 -7.66
CA GLU A 39 -2.41 1.21 -6.98
C GLU A 39 -1.82 0.20 -7.98
N ALA A 40 -0.56 -0.19 -7.75
CA ALA A 40 0.23 -1.08 -8.60
C ALA A 40 0.44 -0.53 -10.02
N ARG A 41 0.25 0.77 -10.20
CA ARG A 41 0.52 1.46 -11.47
C ARG A 41 1.56 2.53 -11.26
N PHE A 42 2.54 2.52 -12.14
CA PHE A 42 3.62 3.47 -12.12
C PHE A 42 4.04 3.79 -13.55
N THR A 43 4.63 4.97 -13.68
CA THR A 43 5.32 5.36 -14.91
C THR A 43 6.81 5.13 -14.71
N ILE A 44 7.49 4.84 -15.81
CA ILE A 44 8.94 4.67 -15.82
C ILE A 44 9.47 5.75 -16.75
N ASN A 45 10.27 6.66 -16.20
CA ASN A 45 10.91 7.67 -17.02
C ASN A 45 12.22 7.10 -17.59
N GLU A 46 12.13 6.49 -18.77
CA GLU A 46 13.27 5.92 -19.49
C GLU A 46 14.40 6.93 -19.76
N ASN A 47 14.06 8.22 -19.86
CA ASN A 47 15.04 9.28 -20.09
C ASN A 47 15.80 9.67 -18.82
N HIS A 48 15.27 9.35 -17.64
CA HIS A 48 15.90 9.71 -16.37
C HIS A 48 16.77 8.60 -15.81
N PHE A 49 16.78 7.42 -16.44
CA PHE A 49 17.68 6.35 -16.06
C PHE A 49 19.14 6.80 -16.24
N ALA A 50 20.03 6.64 -15.27
CA ALA A 50 21.42 7.13 -15.26
C ALA A 50 22.22 6.63 -16.47
N LEU A 51 21.79 5.52 -17.06
CA LEU A 51 22.27 4.98 -18.33
C LEU A 51 22.04 5.93 -19.52
N SER A 52 20.97 6.73 -19.51
CA SER A 52 20.70 7.79 -20.48
C SER A 52 21.77 8.89 -20.44
N GLN A 53 22.35 9.18 -19.27
CA GLN A 53 23.47 10.11 -19.10
C GLN A 53 24.81 9.49 -19.54
N MET A 54 24.91 8.16 -19.54
CA MET A 54 26.06 7.41 -20.08
C MET A 54 25.92 7.10 -21.59
N ARG A 55 24.99 7.75 -22.31
CA ARG A 55 24.81 7.62 -23.77
C ARG A 55 26.08 7.86 -24.58
N SER A 56 27.00 8.68 -24.07
CA SER A 56 28.28 8.96 -24.72
C SER A 56 29.30 7.81 -24.60
N VAL A 57 29.12 6.90 -23.64
CA VAL A 57 30.06 5.82 -23.31
C VAL A 57 29.53 4.45 -23.70
N ILE A 58 28.21 4.25 -23.66
CA ILE A 58 27.56 2.97 -23.91
C ILE A 58 26.91 2.99 -25.31
N LYS A 59 27.15 1.94 -26.11
CA LYS A 59 26.50 1.78 -27.42
C LYS A 59 24.98 1.72 -27.27
N GLU A 60 24.27 2.34 -28.20
CA GLU A 60 22.80 2.42 -28.19
C GLU A 60 22.12 1.04 -28.08
N GLN A 61 22.70 0.01 -28.71
CA GLN A 61 22.18 -1.35 -28.67
C GLN A 61 22.26 -1.98 -27.27
N ASP A 62 23.33 -1.69 -26.53
CA ASP A 62 23.53 -2.20 -25.17
C ASP A 62 22.63 -1.45 -24.18
N LEU A 63 22.43 -0.13 -24.36
CA LEU A 63 21.45 0.65 -23.60
C LEU A 63 20.03 0.10 -23.73
N LYS A 64 19.59 -0.23 -24.96
CA LYS A 64 18.26 -0.81 -25.21
C LYS A 64 18.10 -2.15 -24.48
N LYS A 65 19.14 -2.99 -24.48
CA LYS A 65 19.12 -4.28 -23.75
C LYS A 65 19.04 -4.10 -22.25
N ILE A 66 19.83 -3.17 -21.68
CA ILE A 66 19.81 -2.91 -20.24
C ILE A 66 18.44 -2.38 -19.82
N ASN A 67 17.90 -1.38 -20.54
CA ASN A 67 16.55 -0.85 -20.26
C ASN A 67 15.50 -1.97 -20.31
N ALA A 68 15.51 -2.81 -21.34
CA ALA A 68 14.56 -3.94 -21.44
C ALA A 68 14.68 -4.91 -20.25
N SER A 69 15.91 -5.22 -19.81
CA SER A 69 16.13 -6.09 -18.65
C SER A 69 15.65 -5.46 -17.34
N THR A 70 15.89 -4.16 -17.12
CA THR A 70 15.43 -3.46 -15.92
C THR A 70 13.92 -3.34 -15.88
N LEU A 71 13.29 -3.03 -17.02
CA LEU A 71 11.83 -3.02 -17.17
C LEU A 71 11.23 -4.40 -16.83
N LYS A 72 11.89 -5.49 -17.23
CA LYS A 72 11.46 -6.85 -16.90
C LYS A 72 11.50 -7.11 -15.40
N VAL A 73 12.61 -6.78 -14.72
CA VAL A 73 12.74 -6.94 -13.27
C VAL A 73 11.69 -6.13 -12.51
N LEU A 74 11.42 -4.89 -12.95
CA LEU A 74 10.38 -4.05 -12.35
C LEU A 74 8.98 -4.64 -12.50
N ARG A 75 8.66 -5.23 -13.66
CA ARG A 75 7.37 -5.88 -13.88
C ARG A 75 7.22 -7.12 -13.02
N GLU A 76 8.24 -7.99 -12.99
CA GLU A 76 8.25 -9.16 -12.11
C GLU A 76 8.10 -8.76 -10.63
N TYR A 77 8.75 -7.67 -10.22
CA TYR A 77 8.57 -7.14 -8.88
C TYR A 77 7.17 -6.60 -8.62
N ALA A 78 6.61 -5.85 -9.58
CA ALA A 78 5.24 -5.35 -9.48
C ALA A 78 4.21 -6.47 -9.38
N ASP A 79 4.44 -7.59 -10.07
CA ASP A 79 3.61 -8.78 -9.95
C ASP A 79 3.68 -9.37 -8.53
N ASN A 80 4.88 -9.41 -7.92
CA ASN A 80 5.05 -9.85 -6.53
C ASN A 80 4.39 -8.90 -5.50
N VAL A 81 4.33 -7.60 -5.78
CA VAL A 81 3.63 -6.63 -4.91
C VAL A 81 2.15 -6.99 -4.75
N ASN A 82 1.54 -7.66 -5.74
CA ASN A 82 0.16 -8.12 -5.62
C ASN A 82 -0.04 -9.23 -4.57
N GLU A 83 1.02 -9.91 -4.15
CA GLU A 83 0.96 -10.93 -3.10
C GLU A 83 0.86 -10.32 -1.70
N PHE A 84 1.31 -9.07 -1.54
CA PHE A 84 1.24 -8.36 -0.26
C PHE A 84 -0.21 -8.14 0.18
N GLY A 85 -0.39 -8.23 1.49
CA GLY A 85 -1.63 -7.84 2.14
C GLY A 85 -1.56 -6.38 2.55
N ILE A 86 -2.66 -5.65 2.36
CA ILE A 86 -2.82 -4.27 2.74
C ILE A 86 -4.00 -4.14 3.68
N TYR A 87 -3.73 -3.54 4.85
CA TYR A 87 -4.75 -3.09 5.76
C TYR A 87 -4.78 -1.56 5.79
N SER A 88 -5.69 -0.98 5.01
CA SER A 88 -5.93 0.46 4.94
C SER A 88 -6.68 0.97 6.17
N LEU A 89 -6.17 2.01 6.81
CA LEU A 89 -6.75 2.70 7.95
C LEU A 89 -6.78 4.20 7.65
N SER A 90 -7.70 4.95 8.25
CA SER A 90 -7.69 6.41 8.20
C SER A 90 -7.15 6.97 9.52
N LYS A 91 -6.57 8.17 9.51
CA LYS A 91 -6.26 8.90 10.75
C LYS A 91 -7.43 9.73 11.28
N THR A 92 -8.57 9.73 10.59
CA THR A 92 -9.80 10.40 11.03
C THR A 92 -10.99 9.43 11.02
N PHE A 93 -11.94 9.65 11.94
CA PHE A 93 -13.25 9.02 11.92
C PHE A 93 -14.36 9.97 11.46
N GLU A 94 -14.04 11.25 11.23
CA GLU A 94 -15.03 12.32 11.04
C GLU A 94 -15.39 12.56 9.57
N ASP A 95 -14.61 12.00 8.63
CA ASP A 95 -14.83 12.23 7.20
C ASP A 95 -16.13 11.56 6.71
N GLU A 96 -17.06 12.38 6.21
CA GLU A 96 -18.38 11.94 5.76
C GLU A 96 -18.33 11.04 4.52
N LEU A 97 -17.35 11.24 3.63
CA LEU A 97 -17.19 10.42 2.43
C LEU A 97 -16.71 9.02 2.80
N LEU A 98 -15.84 8.90 3.80
CA LEU A 98 -15.45 7.59 4.34
C LEU A 98 -16.64 6.83 4.92
N TRP A 99 -17.53 7.52 5.65
CA TRP A 99 -18.80 6.91 6.11
C TRP A 99 -19.71 6.52 4.95
N ALA A 100 -19.78 7.34 3.90
CA ALA A 100 -20.60 7.07 2.73
C ALA A 100 -20.11 5.83 1.97
N TYR A 101 -18.79 5.73 1.74
CA TYR A 101 -18.16 4.68 0.93
C TYR A 101 -17.93 3.37 1.68
N TYR A 102 -17.49 3.44 2.93
CA TYR A 102 -16.97 2.26 3.65
C TYR A 102 -17.83 1.83 4.84
N ALA A 103 -18.76 2.67 5.30
CA ALA A 103 -19.66 2.35 6.41
C ALA A 103 -21.13 2.21 5.94
N ASP A 104 -21.34 1.58 4.78
CA ASP A 104 -22.67 1.30 4.22
C ASP A 104 -23.58 2.53 4.17
N SER A 105 -23.07 3.62 3.59
CA SER A 105 -23.81 4.89 3.50
C SER A 105 -24.28 5.39 4.88
N HIS A 106 -23.35 5.56 5.81
CA HIS A 106 -23.58 6.04 7.19
C HIS A 106 -24.37 5.11 8.12
N ARG A 107 -24.54 3.82 7.77
CA ARG A 107 -25.28 2.83 8.61
C ARG A 107 -24.38 1.83 9.32
N GLY A 108 -23.08 1.94 9.13
CA GLY A 108 -22.06 1.07 9.68
C GLY A 108 -21.53 1.51 11.04
N PHE A 109 -20.32 1.09 11.34
CA PHE A 109 -19.57 1.46 12.54
C PHE A 109 -18.11 1.73 12.16
N CYS A 110 -17.39 2.39 13.07
CA CYS A 110 -15.96 2.65 12.92
C CYS A 110 -15.21 2.03 14.10
N LEU A 111 -14.11 1.37 13.80
CA LEU A 111 -13.20 0.80 14.79
C LEU A 111 -12.05 1.78 14.98
N GLU A 112 -11.81 2.19 16.21
CA GLU A 112 -10.63 2.96 16.60
C GLU A 112 -9.56 1.98 17.09
N TYR A 113 -8.33 2.13 16.64
CA TYR A 113 -7.19 1.35 17.12
C TYR A 113 -6.09 2.28 17.61
N GLU A 114 -5.39 1.88 18.67
CA GLU A 114 -4.05 2.41 18.97
C GLU A 114 -3.03 1.68 18.08
N LEU A 115 -2.50 2.40 17.09
CA LEU A 115 -1.64 1.81 16.05
C LEU A 115 -0.39 1.14 16.62
N ASP A 116 0.22 1.72 17.63
CA ASP A 116 1.45 1.17 18.22
C ASP A 116 1.17 -0.20 18.86
N GLU A 117 0.06 -0.32 19.60
CA GLU A 117 -0.38 -1.60 20.18
C GLU A 117 -0.82 -2.61 19.12
N LEU A 118 -1.46 -2.13 18.05
CA LEU A 118 -1.87 -2.97 16.92
C LEU A 118 -0.65 -3.63 16.27
N MET A 119 0.45 -2.89 16.13
CA MET A 119 1.71 -3.40 15.56
C MET A 119 2.47 -4.34 16.49
N GLU A 120 2.29 -4.27 17.81
CA GLU A 120 3.13 -5.03 18.75
C GLU A 120 3.04 -6.56 18.66
N TYR A 121 1.91 -7.10 18.18
CA TYR A 121 1.63 -8.54 18.22
C TYR A 121 1.45 -9.12 16.83
N ARG A 122 2.38 -10.01 16.45
CA ARG A 122 2.43 -10.71 15.13
C ARG A 122 2.47 -9.80 13.90
N MET A 123 2.45 -8.48 14.08
CA MET A 123 2.66 -7.48 13.03
C MET A 123 3.87 -6.57 13.31
N ARG A 124 4.72 -6.94 14.27
CA ARG A 124 5.82 -6.08 14.74
C ARG A 124 6.82 -5.72 13.64
N ASP A 125 7.09 -6.68 12.76
CA ASP A 125 8.04 -6.54 11.68
C ASP A 125 7.37 -6.07 10.37
N GLU A 126 6.05 -5.85 10.40
CA GLU A 126 5.28 -5.39 9.25
C GLU A 126 5.43 -3.88 9.07
N LEU A 127 5.21 -3.41 7.84
CA LEU A 127 5.51 -2.03 7.48
C LEU A 127 4.27 -1.14 7.64
N VAL A 128 4.43 -0.03 8.36
CA VAL A 128 3.44 1.06 8.37
C VAL A 128 3.83 2.11 7.34
N ILE A 129 2.95 2.38 6.38
CA ILE A 129 3.15 3.40 5.34
C ILE A 129 2.03 4.44 5.42
N PRO A 130 2.33 5.68 5.83
CA PRO A 130 1.44 6.82 5.56
C PRO A 130 1.32 7.01 4.06
N VAL A 131 0.11 7.13 3.54
CA VAL A 131 -0.12 7.29 2.11
C VAL A 131 0.35 8.68 1.65
N ASP A 132 1.11 8.69 0.55
CA ASP A 132 1.53 9.88 -0.17
C ASP A 132 0.56 10.17 -1.31
N TYR A 133 0.00 11.38 -1.33
CA TYR A 133 -1.05 11.77 -2.25
C TYR A 133 -0.50 12.66 -3.36
N GLN A 134 -0.64 12.21 -4.60
CA GLN A 134 -0.05 12.87 -5.77
C GLN A 134 -1.08 13.16 -6.86
N GLU A 135 -0.89 14.25 -7.62
CA GLU A 135 -1.75 14.56 -8.78
C GLU A 135 -1.46 13.64 -9.97
N LYS A 136 -0.21 13.22 -10.11
CA LYS A 136 0.28 12.39 -11.22
C LYS A 136 0.68 11.03 -10.69
N MET A 137 0.60 10.03 -11.57
CA MET A 137 1.01 8.67 -11.27
C MET A 137 2.48 8.63 -10.82
N PRO A 138 2.84 7.83 -9.81
CA PRO A 138 4.21 7.74 -9.33
C PRO A 138 5.16 7.36 -10.45
N CYS A 139 6.35 7.97 -10.43
CA CYS A 139 7.42 7.71 -11.38
C CYS A 139 8.57 6.98 -10.68
N ILE A 140 8.95 5.83 -11.22
CA ILE A 140 10.13 5.07 -10.77
C ILE A 140 11.38 5.63 -11.46
N THR A 141 12.38 5.94 -10.64
CA THR A 141 13.68 6.52 -11.02
C THR A 141 14.82 5.54 -10.72
N ASP A 142 16.05 5.82 -11.17
CA ASP A 142 17.20 4.96 -10.84
C ASP A 142 17.47 4.87 -9.35
N ILE A 143 17.22 5.95 -8.62
CA ILE A 143 17.51 5.99 -7.18
C ILE A 143 16.62 4.96 -6.48
N ASP A 144 15.37 4.84 -6.90
CA ASP A 144 14.44 3.83 -6.37
C ASP A 144 14.91 2.40 -6.69
N LEU A 145 15.55 2.22 -7.85
CA LEU A 145 16.09 0.93 -8.26
C LEU A 145 17.40 0.56 -7.60
N LEU A 146 18.32 1.51 -7.47
CA LEU A 146 19.57 1.32 -6.74
C LEU A 146 19.26 0.92 -5.30
N ASP A 147 18.34 1.65 -4.65
CA ASP A 147 17.85 1.30 -3.30
C ASP A 147 17.20 -0.10 -3.27
N PHE A 148 16.43 -0.45 -4.29
CA PHE A 148 15.83 -1.79 -4.40
C PHE A 148 16.88 -2.90 -4.52
N PHE A 149 17.90 -2.72 -5.37
CA PHE A 149 18.95 -3.73 -5.58
C PHE A 149 19.88 -3.87 -4.37
N GLU A 150 20.18 -2.76 -3.67
CA GLU A 150 21.04 -2.78 -2.49
C GLU A 150 20.33 -3.37 -1.26
N SER A 151 19.07 -3.00 -1.04
CA SER A 151 18.40 -3.33 0.21
C SER A 151 17.48 -4.56 0.11
N LYS A 152 16.78 -4.76 -1.02
CA LYS A 152 15.61 -5.66 -1.15
C LYS A 152 14.62 -5.56 0.03
N LYS A 153 14.63 -4.46 0.78
CA LYS A 153 13.84 -4.32 2.01
C LYS A 153 12.42 -3.94 1.65
N MET A 154 11.47 -4.50 2.39
CA MET A 154 10.06 -4.11 2.25
C MET A 154 9.85 -2.61 2.50
N ALA A 155 10.67 -1.99 3.35
CA ALA A 155 10.65 -0.56 3.67
C ALA A 155 11.32 0.37 2.64
N GLY A 156 11.88 -0.16 1.55
CA GLY A 156 12.60 0.62 0.52
C GLY A 156 11.71 1.63 -0.20
N ASN A 157 12.35 2.60 -0.85
CA ASN A 157 11.70 3.71 -1.55
C ASN A 157 10.74 3.24 -2.66
N LEU A 158 11.09 2.14 -3.33
CA LEU A 158 10.27 1.53 -4.37
C LEU A 158 8.89 1.12 -3.82
N ASN A 159 8.85 0.43 -2.68
CA ASN A 159 7.59 0.00 -2.06
C ASN A 159 6.78 1.18 -1.53
N ARG A 160 7.45 2.19 -0.95
CA ARG A 160 6.75 3.42 -0.54
C ARG A 160 6.05 4.09 -1.71
N LYS A 161 6.65 4.10 -2.91
CA LYS A 161 6.02 4.64 -4.12
C LYS A 161 4.95 3.73 -4.72
N MET A 162 5.20 2.42 -4.77
CA MET A 162 4.28 1.48 -5.44
C MET A 162 3.05 1.15 -4.60
N ILE A 163 3.23 1.04 -3.28
CA ILE A 163 2.20 0.61 -2.33
C ILE A 163 1.62 1.81 -1.57
N GLY A 164 2.44 2.82 -1.32
CA GLY A 164 2.09 3.98 -0.50
C GLY A 164 1.61 5.20 -1.26
N THR A 165 1.46 5.16 -2.59
CA THR A 165 1.02 6.34 -3.35
C THR A 165 -0.43 6.19 -3.83
N LYS A 166 -1.21 7.26 -3.69
CA LYS A 166 -2.62 7.33 -4.10
C LYS A 166 -2.92 8.64 -4.83
N SER A 167 -3.95 8.66 -5.67
CA SER A 167 -4.39 9.91 -6.31
C SER A 167 -4.79 10.97 -5.28
N LEU A 168 -4.42 12.23 -5.53
CA LEU A 168 -4.76 13.39 -4.70
C LEU A 168 -6.27 13.51 -4.42
N ARG A 169 -7.12 12.95 -5.28
CA ARG A 169 -8.58 12.90 -5.09
C ARG A 169 -9.00 12.19 -3.80
N TRP A 170 -8.19 11.23 -3.33
CA TRP A 170 -8.41 10.47 -2.11
C TRP A 170 -7.71 11.05 -0.89
N LYS A 171 -7.14 12.26 -0.97
CA LYS A 171 -6.39 12.88 0.14
C LYS A 171 -7.23 13.01 1.42
N HIS A 172 -8.54 13.18 1.28
CA HIS A 172 -9.48 13.26 2.39
C HIS A 172 -9.51 11.99 3.26
N GLU A 173 -9.09 10.84 2.72
CA GLU A 173 -9.05 9.60 3.48
C GLU A 173 -7.99 9.60 4.60
N ASP A 174 -6.98 10.48 4.54
CA ASP A 174 -5.83 10.54 5.45
C ASP A 174 -5.31 9.14 5.83
N GLU A 175 -5.00 8.36 4.79
CA GLU A 175 -4.80 6.93 4.86
C GLU A 175 -3.41 6.57 5.42
N VAL A 176 -3.37 5.53 6.25
CA VAL A 176 -2.17 4.82 6.68
C VAL A 176 -2.38 3.33 6.45
N ARG A 177 -1.39 2.67 5.87
CA ARG A 177 -1.44 1.25 5.48
C ARG A 177 -0.54 0.44 6.39
N ILE A 178 -1.05 -0.68 6.89
CA ILE A 178 -0.20 -1.79 7.37
C ILE A 178 -0.01 -2.73 6.19
N VAL A 179 1.24 -2.98 5.81
CA VAL A 179 1.61 -3.85 4.70
C VAL A 179 2.16 -5.15 5.26
N THR A 180 1.44 -6.23 5.01
CA THR A 180 1.80 -7.58 5.45
C THR A 180 2.40 -8.38 4.30
N GLY A 181 3.33 -9.28 4.62
CA GLY A 181 4.00 -10.11 3.60
C GLY A 181 3.06 -10.94 2.72
N GLN A 182 1.87 -11.30 3.22
CA GLN A 182 0.82 -11.98 2.43
C GLN A 182 -0.57 -11.41 2.75
N SER A 183 -1.51 -11.53 1.82
CA SER A 183 -2.94 -11.28 2.13
C SER A 183 -3.50 -12.35 3.07
N GLY A 184 -4.42 -11.97 3.97
CA GLY A 184 -5.03 -12.92 4.90
C GLY A 184 -5.46 -12.34 6.23
N LEU A 185 -5.74 -13.23 7.18
CA LEU A 185 -6.15 -12.89 8.55
C LEU A 185 -4.93 -12.80 9.47
N TYR A 186 -4.83 -11.69 10.19
CA TYR A 186 -3.76 -11.43 11.15
C TYR A 186 -4.35 -11.15 12.52
N LYS A 187 -3.78 -11.77 13.55
CA LYS A 187 -4.19 -11.56 14.93
C LYS A 187 -3.60 -10.27 15.48
N TYR A 188 -4.38 -9.56 16.28
CA TYR A 188 -3.92 -8.41 17.06
C TYR A 188 -4.21 -8.61 18.56
N LYS A 189 -3.62 -7.77 19.42
CA LYS A 189 -3.90 -7.75 20.85
C LYS A 189 -5.24 -7.06 21.12
N PRO A 190 -6.16 -7.65 21.90
CA PRO A 190 -7.45 -7.00 22.20
C PRO A 190 -7.32 -5.58 22.78
N SER A 191 -6.22 -5.26 23.48
CA SER A 191 -5.98 -3.93 24.04
C SER A 191 -5.80 -2.82 22.99
N SER A 192 -5.47 -3.19 21.75
CA SER A 192 -5.25 -2.20 20.70
C SER A 192 -6.55 -1.60 20.14
N LEU A 193 -7.72 -2.15 20.49
CA LEU A 193 -9.05 -1.74 20.02
C LEU A 193 -9.82 -1.01 21.13
#